data_AF-A0A8H2X791-F1
#
_entry.id   AF-A0A8H2X791-F1
#
_cell.length_a   1.000
_cell.length_b   1.000
_cell.length_c   1.000
_cell.angle_alpha   90.00
_cell.angle_beta   90.00
_cell.angle_gamma   90.00
#
_symmetry.space_group_name_H-M   'P 1'
#
loop_
_entity.id
_entity.type
_entity.pdbx_description
1 polymer ?
#
loop_
_entity_poly.entity_id
_entity_poly.type
_entity_poly.pdbx_seq_one_letter_code
_entity_poly.pdbx_strand_id
1 'polypeptide(L)'
;MYLKNKTSEGLSPWYLLLGSTSAAAGFINVMTLQWGIIRCCKHLTAGACLESILGIIQVFFQWFMFSGVFVLYLLYFPAHLKYVTVKPQPHPGHIPECDCETCELARKGEYTESTSEWKLSVVLACVVAAHFLISLFTTFFVVLKDDRDLGDNTTPPDPRVAVWATFLGVSSTMLCMVQYTPQLHRTWHAKTVGSLSIPMMEGTDWTSWATYAAAGIMQGMLLLMCLRWKRRQAKLGIDDYGRPVGTGGHDERAPLLGPS
;
A
#
# COMPACT_ATOMS: atom_id res chain seq x y z
N MET A 1 12.32 17.67 -16.78
CA MET A 1 12.23 17.08 -18.14
C MET A 1 11.03 16.14 -18.33
N TYR A 2 10.43 15.54 -17.29
CA TYR A 2 9.24 14.67 -17.40
C TYR A 2 7.91 15.39 -17.75
N LEU A 3 7.74 16.67 -17.40
CA LEU A 3 6.46 17.38 -17.57
C LEU A 3 6.19 17.94 -18.98
N LYS A 4 7.13 17.81 -19.93
CA LYS A 4 7.01 18.46 -21.25
C LYS A 4 6.39 17.57 -22.34
N ASN A 5 6.39 16.24 -22.15
CA ASN A 5 5.99 15.31 -23.22
C ASN A 5 4.60 14.69 -23.05
N LYS A 6 3.92 14.83 -21.90
CA LYS A 6 2.64 14.14 -21.60
C LYS A 6 2.68 12.64 -21.95
N THR A 7 3.82 11.99 -21.76
CA THR A 7 3.97 10.54 -21.99
C THR A 7 4.42 9.86 -20.70
N SER A 8 3.97 8.63 -20.51
CA SER A 8 4.36 7.78 -19.37
C SER A 8 5.59 6.92 -19.66
N GLU A 9 6.45 7.35 -20.59
CA GLU A 9 7.64 6.60 -21.01
C GLU A 9 8.64 6.47 -19.85
N GLY A 10 9.12 5.24 -19.62
CA GLY A 10 10.10 4.94 -18.58
C GLY A 10 9.53 4.54 -17.21
N LEU A 11 8.21 4.62 -17.00
CA LEU A 11 7.56 4.12 -15.79
C LEU A 11 7.18 2.64 -15.95
N SER A 12 7.63 1.80 -15.00
CA SER A 12 7.28 0.38 -14.97
C SER A 12 5.85 0.18 -14.45
N PRO A 13 4.95 -0.49 -15.21
CA PRO A 13 3.60 -0.78 -14.74
C PRO A 13 3.60 -1.68 -13.48
N TRP A 14 4.60 -2.56 -13.33
CA TRP A 14 4.78 -3.37 -12.12
C TRP A 14 5.11 -2.54 -10.88
N TYR A 15 5.94 -1.51 -11.01
CA TYR A 15 6.25 -0.61 -9.89
C TYR A 15 4.98 0.11 -9.39
N LEU A 16 4.14 0.58 -10.33
CA LEU A 16 2.88 1.25 -10.01
C LEU A 16 1.84 0.28 -9.42
N LEU A 17 1.78 -0.95 -9.91
CA LEU A 17 0.96 -2.03 -9.35
C LEU A 17 1.34 -2.30 -7.88
N LEU A 18 2.62 -2.61 -7.63
CA LEU A 18 3.09 -2.99 -6.30
C LEU A 18 2.88 -1.85 -5.29
N GLY A 19 3.15 -0.61 -5.72
CA GLY A 19 2.96 0.56 -4.87
C GLY A 19 1.50 0.88 -4.56
N SER A 20 0.62 0.85 -5.56
CA SER A 20 -0.80 1.13 -5.35
C SER A 20 -1.46 0.06 -4.49
N THR A 21 -1.12 -1.22 -4.71
CA THR A 21 -1.57 -2.35 -3.88
C THR A 21 -1.04 -2.24 -2.44
N SER A 22 0.25 -1.94 -2.27
CA SER A 22 0.87 -1.76 -0.94
C SER A 22 0.26 -0.58 -0.18
N ALA A 23 0.09 0.57 -0.84
CA ALA A 23 -0.50 1.77 -0.24
C ALA A 23 -1.98 1.55 0.13
N ALA A 24 -2.73 0.83 -0.71
CA ALA A 24 -4.11 0.44 -0.43
C ALA A 24 -4.19 -0.46 0.82
N ALA A 25 -3.35 -1.49 0.88
CA ALA A 25 -3.29 -2.39 2.03
C ALA A 25 -2.88 -1.65 3.32
N GLY A 26 -1.91 -0.72 3.23
CA GLY A 26 -1.50 0.11 4.36
C GLY A 26 -2.60 1.06 4.85
N PHE A 27 -3.31 1.72 3.93
CA PHE A 27 -4.44 2.57 4.27
C PHE A 27 -5.57 1.80 4.94
N ILE A 28 -5.97 0.66 4.36
CA ILE A 28 -7.04 -0.18 4.90
C ILE A 28 -6.63 -0.80 6.25
N ASN A 29 -5.36 -1.15 6.44
CA ASN A 29 -4.83 -1.60 7.72
C ASN A 29 -5.02 -0.52 8.81
N VAL A 30 -4.64 0.73 8.51
CA VAL A 30 -4.84 1.86 9.43
C VAL A 30 -6.32 2.06 9.73
N MET A 31 -7.20 2.01 8.71
CA MET A 31 -8.65 2.09 8.93
C MET A 31 -9.17 0.98 9.85
N THR A 32 -8.68 -0.25 9.67
CA THR A 32 -9.08 -1.42 10.46
C THR A 32 -8.69 -1.24 11.92
N LEU A 33 -7.44 -0.84 12.19
CA LEU A 33 -6.92 -0.68 13.55
C LEU A 33 -7.51 0.55 14.25
N GLN A 34 -7.75 1.63 13.52
CA GLN A 34 -8.24 2.90 14.08
C GLN A 34 -9.77 3.04 14.04
N TRP A 35 -10.51 1.95 13.76
CA TRP A 35 -11.97 1.99 13.65
C TRP A 35 -12.68 2.49 14.91
N GLY A 36 -12.14 2.19 16.10
CA GLY A 36 -12.67 2.71 17.37
C GLY A 36 -12.64 4.24 17.46
N ILE A 37 -11.58 4.87 16.93
CA ILE A 37 -11.46 6.34 16.87
C ILE A 37 -12.51 6.92 15.91
N ILE A 38 -12.71 6.28 14.75
CA ILE A 38 -13.73 6.67 13.77
C ILE A 38 -15.14 6.58 14.39
N ARG A 39 -15.43 5.54 15.19
CA ARG A 39 -16.70 5.44 15.92
C ARG A 39 -16.84 6.51 17.00
N CYS A 40 -15.76 6.83 17.71
CA CYS A 40 -15.72 7.87 18.75
C CYS A 40 -16.01 9.27 18.22
N CYS A 41 -15.66 9.55 16.96
CA CYS A 41 -15.99 10.83 16.31
C CYS A 41 -17.48 11.19 16.31
N LYS A 42 -18.41 10.23 16.48
CA LYS A 42 -19.84 10.52 16.65
C LYS A 42 -20.17 11.27 17.94
N HIS A 43 -19.29 11.20 18.95
CA HIS A 43 -19.47 11.78 20.28
C HIS A 43 -18.53 12.96 20.56
N LEU A 44 -17.62 13.27 19.64
CA LEU A 44 -16.65 14.36 19.77
C LEU A 44 -17.08 15.60 18.98
N THR A 45 -16.54 16.76 19.37
CA THR A 45 -16.64 17.98 18.56
C THR A 45 -15.85 17.81 17.27
N ALA A 46 -16.22 18.56 16.22
CA ALA A 46 -15.58 18.44 14.91
C ALA A 46 -14.05 18.65 14.96
N GLY A 47 -13.56 19.60 15.76
CA GLY A 47 -12.13 19.85 15.94
C GLY A 47 -11.39 18.70 16.63
N ALA A 48 -11.95 18.18 17.73
CA ALA A 48 -11.35 17.05 18.44
C ALA A 48 -11.37 15.76 17.62
N CYS A 49 -12.44 15.53 16.84
CA CYS A 49 -12.48 14.41 15.90
C CYS A 49 -11.42 14.59 14.80
N LEU A 50 -11.31 15.78 14.20
CA LEU A 50 -10.32 16.06 13.16
C LEU A 50 -8.91 15.73 13.64
N GLU A 51 -8.52 16.24 14.81
CA GLU A 51 -7.23 15.95 15.45
C GLU A 51 -7.01 14.44 15.64
N SER A 52 -8.06 13.73 16.07
CA SER A 52 -8.01 12.30 16.33
C SER A 52 -7.84 11.46 15.06
N ILE A 53 -8.34 11.92 13.90
CA ILE A 53 -8.26 11.20 12.62
C ILE A 53 -7.16 11.72 11.69
N LEU A 54 -6.34 12.70 12.10
CA LEU A 54 -5.29 13.28 11.25
C LEU A 54 -4.35 12.23 10.66
N GLY A 55 -3.97 11.21 11.44
CA GLY A 55 -3.14 10.10 10.96
C GLY A 55 -3.81 9.28 9.85
N ILE A 56 -5.13 9.09 9.93
CA ILE A 56 -5.92 8.40 8.89
C ILE A 56 -5.97 9.24 7.62
N ILE A 57 -6.20 10.55 7.77
CA ILE A 57 -6.22 11.51 6.66
C ILE A 57 -4.86 11.54 5.94
N GLN A 58 -3.75 11.55 6.69
CA GLN A 58 -2.40 11.53 6.13
C GLN A 58 -2.18 10.30 5.24
N VAL A 59 -2.48 9.10 5.74
CA VAL A 59 -2.27 7.85 4.99
C VAL A 59 -3.25 7.75 3.81
N PHE A 60 -4.46 8.29 3.94
CA PHE A 60 -5.40 8.42 2.83
C PHE A 60 -4.81 9.23 1.68
N PHE A 61 -4.24 10.41 1.95
CA PHE A 61 -3.64 11.24 0.90
C PHE A 61 -2.45 10.56 0.23
N GLN A 62 -1.61 9.85 1.00
CA GLN A 62 -0.51 9.04 0.45
C GLN A 62 -1.05 8.02 -0.58
N TRP A 63 -2.07 7.24 -0.19
CA TRP A 63 -2.71 6.26 -1.08
C TRP A 63 -3.40 6.92 -2.29
N PHE A 64 -4.12 8.02 -2.07
CA PHE A 64 -4.86 8.73 -3.10
C PHE A 64 -3.91 9.30 -4.16
N MET A 65 -2.85 9.97 -3.74
CA MET A 65 -1.86 10.54 -4.66
C MET A 65 -1.15 9.44 -5.46
N PHE A 66 -0.72 8.35 -4.82
CA PHE A 66 -0.07 7.24 -5.51
C PHE A 66 -1.00 6.57 -6.52
N SER A 67 -2.26 6.31 -6.13
CA SER A 67 -3.28 5.75 -7.03
C SER A 67 -3.60 6.71 -8.18
N GLY A 68 -3.62 8.02 -7.92
CA GLY A 68 -3.75 9.06 -8.93
C GLY A 68 -2.63 9.00 -9.98
N VAL A 69 -1.37 8.81 -9.56
CA VAL A 69 -0.24 8.61 -10.50
C VAL A 69 -0.46 7.38 -11.37
N PHE A 70 -0.98 6.28 -10.83
CA PHE A 70 -1.26 5.09 -11.62
C PHE A 70 -2.41 5.29 -12.62
N VAL A 71 -3.46 6.03 -12.25
CA VAL A 71 -4.53 6.42 -13.18
C VAL A 71 -3.98 7.32 -14.28
N LEU A 72 -3.18 8.32 -13.94
CA LEU A 72 -2.53 9.21 -14.90
C LEU A 72 -1.62 8.43 -15.85
N TYR A 73 -0.90 7.42 -15.36
CA TYR A 73 -0.09 6.51 -16.18
C TYR A 73 -0.93 5.83 -17.28
N LEU A 74 -2.12 5.33 -16.93
CA LEU A 74 -3.03 4.70 -17.90
C LEU A 74 -3.62 5.71 -18.90
N LEU A 75 -3.98 6.91 -18.41
CA LEU A 75 -4.54 7.98 -19.25
C LEU A 75 -3.52 8.54 -20.25
N TYR A 76 -2.26 8.68 -19.82
CA TYR A 76 -1.15 9.20 -20.63
C TYR A 76 -0.22 8.09 -21.13
N PHE A 77 -0.76 6.89 -21.34
CA PHE A 77 0.00 5.81 -21.96
C PHE A 77 0.28 6.16 -23.43
N PRO A 78 1.54 6.14 -23.90
CA PRO A 78 1.91 6.60 -25.24
C PRO A 78 1.25 5.75 -26.34
N ALA A 79 0.54 6.40 -27.26
CA ALA A 79 -0.24 5.74 -28.31
C ALA A 79 0.60 4.82 -29.22
N HIS A 80 1.84 5.21 -29.51
CA HIS A 80 2.76 4.43 -30.34
C HIS A 80 3.31 3.17 -29.64
N LEU A 81 3.28 3.10 -28.30
CA LEU A 81 3.56 1.87 -27.55
C LEU A 81 2.30 1.06 -27.27
N LYS A 82 1.11 1.62 -27.53
CA LYS A 82 -0.18 1.00 -27.26
C LYS A 82 -0.60 0.04 -28.37
N TYR A 83 -0.27 0.39 -29.61
CA TYR A 83 -0.70 -0.33 -30.80
C TYR A 83 0.49 -0.64 -31.73
N VAL A 84 0.51 -1.84 -32.29
CA VAL A 84 1.46 -2.27 -33.32
C VAL A 84 0.69 -2.70 -34.55
N THR A 85 1.13 -2.24 -35.73
CA THR A 85 0.57 -2.70 -37.01
C THR A 85 1.27 -4.00 -37.39
N VAL A 86 0.51 -5.09 -37.45
CA VAL A 86 0.99 -6.41 -37.83
C VAL A 86 0.73 -6.62 -39.33
N LYS A 87 1.79 -6.99 -40.06
CA LYS A 87 1.72 -7.38 -41.47
C LYS A 87 1.91 -8.89 -41.57
N PRO A 88 0.82 -9.68 -41.53
CA PRO A 88 0.93 -11.14 -41.62
C PRO A 88 1.57 -11.54 -42.96
N GLN A 89 2.58 -12.41 -42.91
CA GLN A 89 3.22 -12.96 -44.10
C GLN A 89 2.79 -14.42 -44.33
N PRO A 90 2.63 -14.84 -45.59
CA PRO A 90 2.38 -16.24 -45.91
C PRO A 90 3.60 -17.09 -45.58
N HIS A 91 3.38 -18.37 -45.26
CA HIS A 91 4.48 -19.30 -44.99
C HIS A 91 5.21 -19.71 -46.30
N PRO A 92 6.46 -20.22 -46.21
CA PRO A 92 7.18 -20.74 -47.37
C PRO A 92 6.40 -21.90 -48.02
N GLY A 93 6.33 -21.94 -49.36
CA GLY A 93 5.65 -23.03 -50.10
C GLY A 93 4.20 -22.74 -50.49
N HIS A 94 3.82 -21.47 -50.63
CA HIS A 94 2.46 -21.03 -50.92
C HIS A 94 1.90 -21.60 -52.24
N ILE A 95 0.92 -22.51 -52.13
CA ILE A 95 0.03 -22.91 -53.21
C ILE A 95 -1.20 -21.99 -53.25
N PRO A 96 -1.75 -21.63 -54.44
CA PRO A 96 -2.89 -20.70 -54.57
C PRO A 96 -4.16 -21.08 -53.80
N GLU A 97 -4.31 -22.35 -53.42
CA GLU A 97 -5.48 -22.93 -52.76
C GLU A 97 -5.20 -23.39 -51.31
N CYS A 98 -4.22 -22.78 -50.64
CA CYS A 98 -3.94 -23.09 -49.24
C CYS A 98 -4.98 -22.43 -48.29
N ASP A 99 -5.72 -23.25 -47.54
CA ASP A 99 -6.76 -22.80 -46.60
C ASP A 99 -6.32 -22.92 -45.12
N CYS A 100 -5.11 -22.42 -44.81
CA CYS A 100 -4.57 -22.40 -43.45
C CYS A 100 -4.72 -21.02 -42.80
N GLU A 101 -4.77 -20.97 -41.46
CA GLU A 101 -5.01 -19.74 -40.67
C GLU A 101 -4.02 -18.61 -41.03
N THR A 102 -2.75 -18.92 -41.24
CA THR A 102 -1.73 -17.93 -41.61
C THR A 102 -1.95 -17.32 -42.99
N CYS A 103 -2.42 -18.12 -43.96
CA CYS A 103 -2.73 -17.64 -45.31
C CYS A 103 -4.03 -16.84 -45.33
N GLU A 104 -5.01 -17.23 -44.51
CA GLU A 104 -6.24 -16.45 -44.32
C GLU A 104 -5.94 -15.09 -43.69
N LEU A 105 -5.08 -15.04 -42.67
CA LEU A 105 -4.62 -13.79 -42.04
C LEU A 105 -3.85 -12.92 -43.02
N ALA A 106 -2.94 -13.50 -43.82
CA ALA A 106 -2.24 -12.78 -44.87
C ALA A 106 -3.19 -12.19 -45.93
N ARG A 107 -4.29 -12.90 -46.29
CA ARG A 107 -5.34 -12.40 -47.20
C ARG A 107 -6.20 -11.30 -46.58
N LYS A 108 -6.43 -11.33 -45.26
CA LYS A 108 -7.16 -10.27 -44.52
C LYS A 108 -6.42 -8.94 -44.51
N GLY A 109 -5.11 -8.94 -44.74
CA GLY A 109 -4.29 -7.73 -44.87
C GLY A 109 -3.71 -7.24 -43.54
N GLU A 110 -3.19 -6.01 -43.54
CA GLU A 110 -2.61 -5.41 -42.35
C GLU A 110 -3.69 -5.09 -41.30
N TYR A 111 -3.39 -5.36 -40.04
CA TYR A 111 -4.28 -5.07 -38.93
C TYR A 111 -3.51 -4.46 -37.75
N THR A 112 -4.23 -3.74 -36.89
CA THR A 112 -3.66 -3.09 -35.71
C THR A 112 -3.98 -3.92 -34.48
N GLU A 113 -2.95 -4.36 -33.75
CA GLU A 113 -3.09 -5.08 -32.50
C GLU A 113 -2.60 -4.23 -31.32
N SER A 114 -3.17 -4.43 -30.13
CA SER A 114 -2.63 -3.84 -28.91
C SER A 114 -1.38 -4.58 -28.43
N THR A 115 -0.41 -3.83 -27.91
CA THR A 115 0.85 -4.40 -27.40
C THR A 115 0.63 -5.20 -26.12
N SER A 116 1.54 -6.14 -25.85
CA SER A 116 1.56 -6.92 -24.61
C SER A 116 1.68 -6.03 -23.37
N GLU A 117 2.49 -4.97 -23.43
CA GLU A 117 2.68 -4.01 -22.33
C GLU A 117 1.39 -3.26 -21.99
N TRP A 118 0.62 -2.84 -23.01
CA TRP A 118 -0.68 -2.21 -22.78
C TRP A 118 -1.68 -3.21 -22.17
N LYS A 119 -1.79 -4.41 -22.74
CA LYS A 119 -2.67 -5.47 -22.21
C LYS A 119 -2.33 -5.79 -20.76
N LEU A 120 -1.04 -5.94 -20.44
CA LEU A 120 -0.55 -6.15 -19.08
C LEU A 120 -0.94 -5.00 -18.16
N SER A 121 -0.68 -3.75 -18.57
CA SER A 121 -1.02 -2.56 -17.77
C SER A 121 -2.50 -2.49 -17.42
N VAL A 122 -3.39 -2.82 -18.35
CA VAL A 122 -4.84 -2.89 -18.12
C VAL A 122 -5.20 -4.02 -17.14
N VAL A 123 -4.65 -5.22 -17.33
CA VAL A 123 -4.87 -6.35 -16.42
C VAL A 123 -4.41 -6.00 -15.01
N LEU A 124 -3.23 -5.41 -14.86
CA LEU A 124 -2.71 -4.97 -13.57
C LEU A 124 -3.63 -3.92 -12.94
N ALA A 125 -4.15 -2.97 -13.71
CA ALA A 125 -5.11 -1.99 -13.20
C ALA A 125 -6.39 -2.65 -12.65
N CYS A 126 -6.94 -3.64 -13.37
CA CYS A 126 -8.08 -4.41 -12.91
C CYS A 126 -7.76 -5.18 -11.61
N VAL A 127 -6.56 -5.75 -11.50
CA VAL A 127 -6.12 -6.47 -10.29
C VAL A 127 -6.01 -5.52 -9.09
N VAL A 128 -5.42 -4.32 -9.23
CA VAL A 128 -5.36 -3.33 -8.14
C VAL A 128 -6.75 -2.91 -7.71
N ALA A 129 -7.64 -2.62 -8.67
CA ALA A 129 -9.02 -2.23 -8.37
C ALA A 129 -9.77 -3.34 -7.63
N ALA A 130 -9.67 -4.58 -8.11
CA ALA A 130 -10.28 -5.73 -7.46
C ALA A 130 -9.72 -5.94 -6.04
N HIS A 131 -8.40 -5.89 -5.86
CA HIS A 131 -7.75 -6.00 -4.55
C HIS A 131 -8.27 -4.92 -3.59
N PHE A 132 -8.35 -3.66 -4.03
CA PHE A 132 -8.85 -2.57 -3.20
C PHE A 132 -10.31 -2.78 -2.81
N LEU A 133 -11.19 -3.12 -3.77
CA LEU A 133 -12.62 -3.33 -3.52
C LEU A 133 -12.87 -4.52 -2.60
N ILE A 134 -12.19 -5.65 -2.82
CA ILE A 134 -12.30 -6.85 -1.98
C ILE A 134 -11.78 -6.56 -0.57
N SER A 135 -10.66 -5.84 -0.45
CA SER A 135 -10.09 -5.49 0.85
C SER A 135 -10.99 -4.52 1.61
N LEU A 136 -11.58 -3.54 0.93
CA LEU A 136 -12.53 -2.59 1.52
C LEU A 136 -13.80 -3.31 1.97
N PHE A 137 -14.36 -4.17 1.12
CA PHE A 137 -15.52 -4.99 1.43
C PHE A 137 -15.26 -5.88 2.66
N THR A 138 -14.16 -6.62 2.66
CA THR A 138 -13.78 -7.49 3.79
C THR A 138 -13.61 -6.69 5.08
N THR A 139 -12.92 -5.55 4.99
CA THR A 139 -12.73 -4.64 6.13
C THR A 139 -14.07 -4.20 6.68
N PHE A 140 -14.98 -3.70 5.84
CA PHE A 140 -16.31 -3.28 6.25
C PHE A 140 -17.03 -4.36 7.08
N PHE A 141 -17.05 -5.62 6.64
CA PHE A 141 -17.68 -6.70 7.42
C PHE A 141 -16.92 -7.06 8.70
N VAL A 142 -15.59 -6.95 8.71
CA VAL A 142 -14.76 -7.23 9.88
C VAL A 142 -14.95 -6.17 10.96
N VAL A 143 -14.93 -4.88 10.61
CA VAL A 143 -15.10 -3.78 11.58
C VAL A 143 -16.55 -3.49 11.96
N LEU A 144 -17.55 -3.88 11.17
CA LEU A 144 -18.95 -3.77 11.59
C LEU A 144 -19.34 -4.74 12.71
N LYS A 145 -18.65 -5.88 12.80
CA LYS A 145 -18.87 -6.90 13.83
C LYS A 145 -17.97 -6.72 15.05
N ASP A 146 -17.20 -5.64 15.07
CA ASP A 146 -16.33 -5.29 16.16
C ASP A 146 -17.16 -4.60 17.26
N ASP A 147 -17.68 -5.40 18.19
CA ASP A 147 -18.52 -4.96 19.31
C ASP A 147 -17.74 -4.32 20.46
N ARG A 148 -16.45 -3.99 20.26
CA ARG A 148 -15.65 -3.29 21.28
C ARG A 148 -16.33 -2.02 21.76
N ASP A 149 -16.41 -1.89 23.09
CA ASP A 149 -16.87 -0.68 23.74
C ASP A 149 -15.94 0.50 23.43
N LEU A 150 -16.52 1.69 23.23
CA LEU A 150 -15.76 2.90 22.91
C LEU A 150 -14.77 3.22 24.04
N GLY A 151 -13.47 3.11 23.75
CA GLY A 151 -12.40 3.41 24.70
C GLY A 151 -12.02 2.25 25.62
N ASP A 152 -12.56 1.04 25.42
CA ASP A 152 -12.06 -0.14 26.10
C ASP A 152 -10.72 -0.57 25.51
N ASN A 153 -9.66 -0.25 26.25
CA ASN A 153 -8.28 -0.62 25.92
C ASN A 153 -7.82 -1.88 26.67
N THR A 154 -8.72 -2.55 27.39
CA THR A 154 -8.42 -3.73 28.20
C THR A 154 -8.76 -5.02 27.50
N THR A 155 -9.74 -4.99 26.59
CA THR A 155 -10.07 -6.13 25.75
C THR A 155 -9.20 -6.17 24.49
N PRO A 156 -8.59 -7.33 24.19
CA PRO A 156 -7.88 -7.50 22.93
C PRO A 156 -8.86 -7.35 21.75
N PRO A 157 -8.41 -6.84 20.59
CA PRO A 157 -9.23 -6.80 19.38
C PRO A 157 -9.82 -8.18 19.06
N ASP A 158 -11.02 -8.22 18.48
CA ASP A 158 -11.58 -9.46 17.95
C ASP A 158 -10.52 -10.16 17.07
N PRO A 159 -10.28 -11.47 17.25
CA PRO A 159 -9.29 -12.21 16.47
C PRO A 159 -9.38 -11.98 14.96
N ARG A 160 -10.58 -11.76 14.42
CA ARG A 160 -10.83 -11.45 13.00
C ARG A 160 -10.21 -10.12 12.61
N VAL A 161 -10.38 -9.08 13.43
CA VAL A 161 -9.80 -7.74 13.22
C VAL A 161 -8.28 -7.83 13.28
N ALA A 162 -7.74 -8.55 14.27
CA ALA A 162 -6.30 -8.72 14.45
C ALA A 162 -5.67 -9.47 13.24
N VAL A 163 -6.21 -10.62 12.85
CA VAL A 163 -5.70 -11.41 11.73
C VAL A 163 -5.78 -10.63 10.42
N TRP A 164 -6.91 -9.96 10.17
CA TRP A 164 -7.09 -9.16 8.95
C TRP A 164 -6.12 -7.98 8.90
N ALA A 165 -5.97 -7.25 10.01
CA ALA A 165 -5.01 -6.17 10.11
C ALA A 165 -3.57 -6.67 9.89
N THR A 166 -3.16 -7.75 10.56
CA THR A 166 -1.82 -8.33 10.39
C THR A 166 -1.57 -8.75 8.95
N PHE A 167 -2.53 -9.38 8.28
CA PHE A 167 -2.43 -9.74 6.87
C PHE A 167 -2.20 -8.50 5.98
N LEU A 168 -3.01 -7.46 6.14
CA LEU A 168 -2.87 -6.21 5.38
C LEU A 168 -1.53 -5.51 5.65
N GLY A 169 -1.08 -5.46 6.91
CA GLY A 169 0.18 -4.82 7.30
C GLY A 169 1.42 -5.56 6.75
N VAL A 170 1.45 -6.89 6.88
CA VAL A 170 2.54 -7.72 6.35
C VAL A 170 2.56 -7.69 4.82
N SER A 171 1.42 -7.87 4.16
CA SER A 171 1.34 -7.80 2.69
C SER A 171 1.76 -6.43 2.16
N SER A 172 1.30 -5.34 2.78
CA SER A 172 1.73 -3.98 2.45
C SER A 172 3.25 -3.83 2.55
N THR A 173 3.84 -4.30 3.67
CA THR A 173 5.29 -4.23 3.92
C THR A 173 6.07 -5.05 2.89
N MET A 174 5.65 -6.29 2.60
CA MET A 174 6.33 -7.15 1.62
C MET A 174 6.30 -6.55 0.22
N LEU A 175 5.13 -6.07 -0.23
CA LEU A 175 4.97 -5.44 -1.54
C LEU A 175 5.83 -4.17 -1.66
N CYS A 176 5.87 -3.36 -0.61
CA CYS A 176 6.73 -2.19 -0.49
C CYS A 176 8.22 -2.56 -0.62
N MET A 177 8.67 -3.61 0.08
CA MET A 177 10.07 -4.06 -0.02
C MET A 177 10.41 -4.51 -1.44
N VAL A 178 9.55 -5.31 -2.07
CA VAL A 178 9.75 -5.74 -3.47
C VAL A 178 9.78 -4.53 -4.41
N GLN A 179 8.92 -3.54 -4.18
CA GLN A 179 8.87 -2.32 -4.98
C GLN A 179 10.18 -1.51 -4.90
N TYR A 180 10.74 -1.33 -3.70
CA TYR A 180 11.94 -0.50 -3.50
C TYR A 180 13.26 -1.24 -3.76
N THR A 181 13.24 -2.58 -3.81
CA THR A 181 14.45 -3.41 -3.98
C THR A 181 15.25 -3.08 -5.25
N PRO A 182 14.66 -2.95 -6.46
CA PRO A 182 15.44 -2.64 -7.67
C PRO A 182 16.15 -1.30 -7.58
N GLN A 183 15.52 -0.31 -6.95
CA GLN A 183 16.09 1.01 -6.74
C GLN A 183 17.23 0.96 -5.73
N LEU A 184 17.02 0.28 -4.60
CA LEU A 184 18.03 0.10 -3.56
C LEU A 184 19.26 -0.66 -4.07
N HIS A 185 19.04 -1.71 -4.86
CA HIS A 185 20.11 -2.50 -5.49
C HIS A 185 20.91 -1.65 -6.47
N ARG A 186 20.26 -0.88 -7.34
CA ARG A 186 20.97 0.01 -8.26
C ARG A 186 21.81 1.05 -7.51
N THR A 187 21.27 1.66 -6.45
CA THR A 187 22.03 2.60 -5.62
C THR A 187 23.22 1.91 -4.93
N TRP A 188 23.02 0.71 -4.41
CA TRP A 188 24.08 -0.08 -3.77
C TRP A 188 25.23 -0.40 -4.74
N HIS A 189 24.90 -0.87 -5.95
CA HIS A 189 25.89 -1.19 -6.97
C HIS A 189 26.55 0.05 -7.60
N ALA A 190 25.82 1.17 -7.67
CA ALA A 190 26.35 2.43 -8.19
C ALA A 190 27.38 3.08 -7.25
N LYS A 191 27.49 2.65 -5.97
CA LYS A 191 28.41 3.16 -4.93
C LYS A 191 28.48 4.70 -4.84
N THR A 192 27.43 5.35 -5.34
CA THR A 192 27.26 6.80 -5.42
C THR A 192 25.82 7.05 -5.03
N VAL A 193 25.57 8.08 -4.23
CA VAL A 193 24.24 8.50 -3.72
C VAL A 193 23.31 9.04 -4.83
N GLY A 194 23.63 8.76 -6.10
CA GLY A 194 22.86 9.15 -7.27
C GLY A 194 21.41 8.69 -7.15
N SER A 195 20.52 9.67 -6.91
CA SER A 195 19.06 9.63 -6.73
C SER A 195 18.48 9.43 -5.32
N LEU A 196 19.27 9.18 -4.27
CA LEU A 196 18.77 9.33 -2.89
C LEU A 196 19.09 10.74 -2.38
N SER A 197 18.39 11.73 -2.96
CA SER A 197 18.18 13.11 -2.49
C SER A 197 19.26 13.74 -1.59
N ILE A 198 20.48 13.90 -2.10
CA ILE A 198 21.45 14.90 -1.59
C ILE A 198 21.56 16.11 -2.53
N PRO A 199 21.51 15.99 -3.88
CA PRO A 199 21.69 17.15 -4.75
C PRO A 199 20.56 18.20 -4.73
N MET A 200 19.43 17.93 -4.08
CA MET A 200 18.41 18.97 -3.83
C MET A 200 18.77 19.92 -2.68
N MET A 201 19.83 19.65 -1.91
CA MET A 201 20.23 20.49 -0.76
C MET A 201 21.08 21.71 -1.13
N GLU A 202 21.59 21.83 -2.36
CA GLU A 202 22.44 22.99 -2.73
C GLU A 202 21.70 24.06 -3.55
N GLY A 203 20.37 24.03 -3.63
CA GLY A 203 19.65 25.05 -4.40
C GLY A 203 18.13 25.21 -4.20
N THR A 204 17.50 24.61 -3.19
CA THR A 204 16.06 24.83 -2.96
C THR A 204 15.75 25.40 -1.57
N ASP A 205 14.88 26.41 -1.55
CA ASP A 205 14.42 27.13 -0.36
C ASP A 205 14.18 26.18 0.82
N TRP A 206 14.83 26.48 1.93
CA TRP A 206 14.84 25.70 3.18
C TRP A 206 13.45 25.29 3.68
N THR A 207 12.41 26.03 3.31
CA THR A 207 11.00 25.78 3.62
C THR A 207 10.46 24.48 3.01
N SER A 208 11.01 24.03 1.88
CA SER A 208 10.49 22.87 1.13
C SER A 208 10.82 21.53 1.79
N TRP A 209 11.96 21.45 2.49
CA TRP A 209 12.38 20.26 3.22
C TRP A 209 12.22 20.38 4.73
N ALA A 210 12.05 21.61 5.25
CA ALA A 210 11.84 21.86 6.68
C ALA A 210 10.63 21.11 7.25
N THR A 211 9.54 20.95 6.50
CA THR A 211 8.35 20.21 6.95
C THR A 211 8.62 18.70 7.06
N TYR A 212 9.35 18.12 6.10
CA TYR A 212 9.75 16.72 6.15
C TYR A 212 10.79 16.46 7.24
N ALA A 213 11.77 17.36 7.42
CA ALA A 213 12.75 17.27 8.50
C ALA A 213 12.09 17.47 9.87
N ALA A 214 11.19 18.44 10.03
CA ALA A 214 10.43 18.63 11.27
C ALA A 214 9.54 17.42 11.57
N ALA A 215 8.86 16.85 10.57
CA ALA A 215 8.09 15.62 10.74
C ALA A 215 8.98 14.44 11.13
N GLY A 216 10.14 14.26 10.47
CA GLY A 216 11.11 13.22 10.80
C GLY A 216 11.73 13.39 12.19
N ILE A 217 12.00 14.63 12.62
CA ILE A 217 12.49 14.96 13.96
C ILE A 217 11.39 14.66 14.99
N MET A 218 10.15 15.06 14.76
CA MET A 218 9.04 14.75 15.67
C MET A 218 8.78 13.24 15.76
N GLN A 219 8.75 12.53 14.64
CA GLN A 219 8.60 11.08 14.60
C GLN A 219 9.80 10.37 15.28
N GLY A 220 11.02 10.89 15.09
CA GLY A 220 12.23 10.41 15.75
C GLY A 220 12.21 10.65 17.26
N MET A 221 11.76 11.84 17.71
CA MET A 221 11.61 12.16 19.13
C MET A 221 10.56 11.29 19.81
N LEU A 222 9.40 11.07 19.16
CA LEU A 222 8.38 10.15 19.64
C LEU A 222 8.91 8.71 19.73
N LEU A 223 9.63 8.23 18.71
CA LEU A 223 10.24 6.91 18.73
C LEU A 223 11.27 6.77 19.86
N LEU A 224 12.15 7.76 20.04
CA LEU A 224 13.14 7.78 21.12
C LEU A 224 12.48 7.79 22.50
N MET A 225 11.41 8.58 22.66
CA MET A 225 10.61 8.60 23.88
C MET A 225 9.97 7.23 24.15
N CYS A 226 9.35 6.61 23.15
CA CYS A 226 8.75 5.27 23.23
C CYS A 226 9.80 4.21 23.62
N LEU A 227 10.97 4.21 22.98
CA LEU A 227 12.04 3.27 23.30
C LEU A 227 12.60 3.47 24.71
N ARG A 228 12.74 4.73 25.15
CA ARG A 228 13.20 5.06 26.51
C ARG A 228 12.17 4.62 27.56
N TRP A 229 10.89 4.82 27.29
CA TRP A 229 9.81 4.41 28.18
C TRP A 229 9.62 2.90 28.22
N LYS A 230 9.70 2.21 27.08
CA LYS A 230 9.64 0.75 27.01
C LYS A 230 10.79 0.08 27.75
N ARG A 231 12.01 0.64 27.65
CA ARG A 231 13.15 0.20 28.47
C ARG A 231 12.94 0.44 29.96
N ARG A 232 12.28 1.53 30.34
CA ARG A 232 11.93 1.83 31.74
C ARG A 232 10.86 0.87 32.27
N GLN A 233 9.82 0.62 31.49
CA GLN A 233 8.75 -0.34 31.79
C GLN A 233 9.31 -1.75 32.00
N ALA A 234 10.16 -2.23 31.08
CA ALA A 234 10.83 -3.52 31.23
C ALA A 234 11.67 -3.61 32.52
N LYS A 235 12.35 -2.53 32.92
CA LYS A 235 13.12 -2.48 34.18
C LYS A 235 12.24 -2.48 35.42
N LEU A 236 11.05 -1.89 35.35
CA LEU A 236 10.10 -1.85 36.45
C LEU A 236 9.23 -3.12 36.52
N GLY A 237 9.41 -4.05 35.57
CA GLY A 237 8.53 -5.20 35.44
C GLY A 237 7.11 -4.76 35.14
N ILE A 238 6.94 -3.74 34.31
CA ILE A 238 5.66 -3.12 33.98
C ILE A 238 5.42 -3.32 32.48
N ASP A 239 4.20 -3.68 32.08
CA ASP A 239 3.83 -3.86 30.67
C ASP A 239 3.71 -2.52 29.91
N ASP A 240 3.46 -2.58 28.60
CA ASP A 240 3.32 -1.41 27.73
C ASP A 240 2.19 -0.45 28.22
N TYR A 241 1.30 -0.91 29.12
CA TYR A 241 0.14 -0.21 29.67
C TYR A 241 0.28 0.23 31.13
N GLY A 242 1.45 0.02 31.76
CA GLY A 242 1.67 0.49 33.13
C GLY A 242 1.31 -0.52 34.23
N ARG A 243 1.04 -1.80 33.91
CA ARG A 243 0.67 -2.84 34.89
C ARG A 243 1.85 -3.74 35.26
N PRO A 244 2.01 -4.17 36.52
CA PRO A 244 3.07 -5.06 36.94
C PRO A 244 2.94 -6.45 36.28
N VAL A 245 3.99 -6.87 35.58
CA VAL A 245 4.20 -8.19 35.01
C VAL A 245 4.62 -9.14 36.13
N GLY A 246 3.66 -9.49 36.99
CA GLY A 246 3.85 -10.50 38.03
C GLY A 246 3.19 -10.22 39.37
N THR A 247 1.86 -10.28 39.43
CA THR A 247 1.08 -10.71 40.61
C THR A 247 -0.38 -10.89 40.17
N GLY A 248 -0.86 -12.14 40.09
CA GLY A 248 -2.27 -12.41 39.76
C GLY A 248 -2.51 -13.58 38.81
N GLY A 249 -1.69 -14.63 38.85
CA GLY A 249 -2.13 -15.95 38.40
C GLY A 249 -3.08 -16.53 39.44
N HIS A 250 -4.34 -16.08 39.44
CA HIS A 250 -5.42 -16.88 40.01
C HIS A 250 -6.09 -17.59 38.84
N ASP A 251 -5.98 -18.92 38.83
CA ASP A 251 -6.66 -19.80 37.90
C ASP A 251 -8.18 -19.58 37.96
N GLU A 252 -8.73 -18.76 37.07
CA GLU A 252 -10.18 -18.70 36.76
C GLU A 252 -10.66 -19.90 35.91
N ARG A 253 -9.90 -21.01 35.94
CA ARG A 253 -10.26 -22.29 35.31
C ARG A 253 -10.39 -23.45 36.30
N ALA A 254 -10.58 -23.17 37.59
CA ALA A 254 -10.94 -24.21 38.55
C ALA A 254 -12.42 -24.61 38.35
N PRO A 255 -12.73 -25.89 38.02
CA PRO A 255 -14.11 -26.35 37.92
C PRO A 255 -14.73 -26.41 39.33
N LEU A 256 -15.92 -25.82 39.50
CA LEU A 256 -16.75 -26.00 40.69
C LEU A 256 -17.35 -27.42 40.68
N LEU A 257 -16.58 -28.42 41.11
CA LEU A 257 -17.08 -29.73 41.52
C LEU A 257 -16.77 -29.93 43.00
N GLY A 258 -17.82 -30.13 43.81
CA GLY A 258 -17.74 -30.52 45.23
C GLY A 258 -17.09 -31.89 45.43
N PRO A 259 -16.84 -32.33 46.69
CA PRO A 259 -17.91 -33.01 47.41
C PRO A 259 -17.91 -32.85 48.95
N SER A 260 -19.04 -33.33 49.53
CA SER A 260 -19.38 -33.63 50.93
C SER A 260 -19.57 -32.48 51.91
#